data_AF-A0A917TM30-F1
#
_entry.id   AF-A0A917TM30-F1
#
_cell.length_a   1.000
_cell.length_b   1.000
_cell.length_c   1.000
_cell.angle_alpha   90.00
_cell.angle_beta   90.00
_cell.angle_gamma   90.00
#
_symmetry.space_group_name_H-M   'P 1'
#
loop_
_entity.id
_entity.type
_entity.pdbx_description
1 polymer ?
#
loop_
_entity_poly.entity_id
_entity_poly.type
_entity_poly.pdbx_seq_one_letter_code
_entity_poly.pdbx_strand_id
1 'polypeptide(L)'
;MSDKWTTVTEADQVTEEILNIAESIFDGWYADSSRIDWDDFLERMEKIPLDDDTTLDLGSDMGSPAIKKIKAHIRNYRKLG
;
A
#
# COMPACT_ATOMS: atom_id res chain seq x y z
N MET A 1 -13.33 11.14 11.60
CA MET A 1 -12.47 9.96 11.40
C MET A 1 -13.35 8.76 11.68
N SER A 2 -13.47 7.83 10.73
CA SER A 2 -14.24 6.60 10.96
C SER A 2 -13.45 5.74 11.95
N ASP A 3 -14.09 5.23 12.99
CA ASP A 3 -13.45 4.33 13.98
C ASP A 3 -13.26 2.90 13.42
N LYS A 4 -13.55 2.69 12.12
CA LYS A 4 -13.51 1.38 11.46
C LYS A 4 -12.22 1.22 10.67
N TRP A 5 -11.56 0.10 10.91
CA TRP A 5 -10.31 -0.29 10.25
C TRP A 5 -10.56 -1.54 9.43
N THR A 6 -9.97 -1.58 8.23
CA THR A 6 -9.90 -2.78 7.40
C THR A 6 -8.47 -3.27 7.41
N THR A 7 -8.23 -4.32 8.19
CA THR A 7 -6.93 -4.98 8.29
C THR A 7 -6.70 -5.91 7.10
N VAL A 8 -5.62 -5.66 6.36
CA VAL A 8 -5.26 -6.35 5.12
C VAL A 8 -3.92 -7.06 5.32
N THR A 9 -3.96 -8.35 5.62
CA THR A 9 -2.76 -9.19 5.83
C THR A 9 -2.58 -10.25 4.74
N GLU A 10 -3.65 -10.67 4.08
CA GLU A 10 -3.63 -11.69 3.05
C GLU A 10 -3.56 -11.09 1.64
N ALA A 11 -2.98 -11.85 0.70
CA ALA A 11 -2.77 -11.37 -0.66
C ALA A 11 -4.08 -11.17 -1.44
N ASP A 12 -5.11 -11.94 -1.17
CA ASP A 12 -6.43 -11.84 -1.81
C ASP A 12 -7.26 -10.65 -1.32
N GLN A 13 -6.96 -10.14 -0.12
CA GLN A 13 -7.55 -8.91 0.44
C GLN A 13 -7.00 -7.64 -0.22
N VAL A 14 -5.88 -7.71 -0.94
CA VAL A 14 -5.32 -6.57 -1.68
C VAL A 14 -6.18 -6.32 -2.93
N THR A 15 -7.11 -5.38 -2.79
CA THR A 15 -8.02 -4.90 -3.83
C THR A 15 -7.30 -3.98 -4.83
N GLU A 16 -7.95 -3.70 -5.97
CA GLU A 16 -7.46 -2.71 -6.95
C GLU A 16 -7.33 -1.31 -6.34
N GLU A 17 -8.25 -0.92 -5.47
CA GLU A 17 -8.20 0.34 -4.74
C GLU A 17 -6.89 0.49 -3.93
N ILE A 18 -6.50 -0.54 -3.19
CA ILE A 18 -5.24 -0.54 -2.41
C ILE A 18 -4.03 -0.43 -3.33
N LEU A 19 -4.07 -1.07 -4.51
CA LEU A 19 -3.00 -0.94 -5.50
C LEU A 19 -2.93 0.48 -6.09
N ASN A 20 -4.07 1.10 -6.37
CA ASN A 20 -4.14 2.49 -6.86
C ASN A 20 -3.62 3.50 -5.81
N ILE A 21 -3.91 3.25 -4.52
CA ILE A 21 -3.33 4.02 -3.41
C ILE A 21 -1.80 3.85 -3.40
N ALA A 22 -1.32 2.62 -3.51
CA ALA A 22 0.11 2.33 -3.54
C ALA A 22 0.81 3.04 -4.71
N GLU A 23 0.22 3.04 -5.90
CA GLU A 23 0.72 3.77 -7.07
C GLU A 23 0.74 5.27 -6.83
N SER A 24 -0.35 5.83 -6.27
CA SER A 24 -0.43 7.27 -5.96
C SER A 24 0.66 7.72 -4.96
N ILE A 25 0.94 6.92 -3.94
CA ILE A 25 2.05 7.18 -3.00
C ILE A 25 3.40 7.03 -3.69
N PHE A 26 3.56 6.03 -4.55
CA PHE A 26 4.79 5.86 -5.32
C PHE A 26 5.05 7.07 -6.22
N ASP A 27 4.06 7.51 -7.00
CA ASP A 27 4.18 8.64 -7.91
C ASP A 27 4.45 9.95 -7.18
N GLY A 28 3.78 10.17 -6.03
CA GLY A 28 3.91 11.40 -5.26
C GLY A 28 5.24 11.55 -4.51
N TRP A 29 5.92 10.44 -4.17
CA TRP A 29 7.05 10.45 -3.23
C TRP A 29 8.31 9.76 -3.75
N TYR A 30 8.18 8.79 -4.65
CA TYR A 30 9.27 7.89 -5.05
C TYR A 30 9.48 7.75 -6.57
N ALA A 31 8.67 8.40 -7.41
CA ALA A 31 8.80 8.34 -8.88
C ALA A 31 10.24 8.65 -9.34
N ASP A 32 10.81 9.77 -8.87
CA ASP A 32 12.17 10.20 -9.19
C ASP A 32 13.23 9.61 -8.25
N SER A 33 12.82 8.80 -7.28
CA SER A 33 13.75 8.22 -6.31
C SER A 33 14.46 7.01 -6.89
N SER A 34 15.78 6.96 -6.68
CA SER A 34 16.57 5.77 -7.03
C SER A 34 16.18 4.54 -6.21
N ARG A 35 15.66 4.72 -4.99
CA ARG A 35 15.29 3.65 -4.05
C ARG A 35 13.97 3.95 -3.35
N ILE A 36 13.22 2.89 -3.04
CA ILE A 36 12.01 2.97 -2.22
C ILE A 36 12.42 2.57 -0.80
N ASP A 37 12.20 3.46 0.15
CA ASP A 37 12.18 3.10 1.57
C ASP A 37 10.83 2.43 1.84
N TRP A 38 10.86 1.12 2.05
CA TRP A 38 9.63 0.36 2.17
C TRP A 38 8.91 0.59 3.49
N ASP A 39 9.60 1.04 4.52
CA ASP A 39 9.00 1.25 5.83
C ASP A 39 8.20 2.57 5.79
N ASP A 40 8.82 3.65 5.29
CA ASP A 40 8.14 4.94 5.05
C ASP A 40 7.02 4.81 4.00
N PHE A 41 7.23 4.02 2.94
CA PHE A 41 6.20 3.79 1.93
C PHE A 41 4.94 3.14 2.52
N LEU A 42 5.10 2.11 3.35
CA LEU A 42 3.98 1.41 3.96
C LEU A 42 3.32 2.26 5.06
N GLU A 43 4.09 3.01 5.84
CA GLU A 43 3.55 3.96 6.82
C GLU A 43 2.67 5.03 6.16
N ARG A 44 3.03 5.47 4.94
CA ARG A 44 2.23 6.41 4.15
C ARG A 44 0.95 5.80 3.58
N MET A 45 0.92 4.49 3.37
CA MET A 45 -0.29 3.77 2.97
C MET A 45 -1.23 3.55 4.15
N GLU A 46 -0.68 3.31 5.34
CA GLU A 46 -1.50 3.20 6.54
C GLU A 46 -2.31 4.48 6.78
N LYS A 47 -3.50 4.32 7.36
CA LYS A 47 -4.40 5.43 7.73
C LYS A 47 -5.03 6.15 6.54
N ILE A 48 -4.86 5.65 5.32
CA ILE A 48 -5.59 6.12 4.15
C ILE A 48 -7.05 5.63 4.25
N PRO A 49 -8.06 6.51 4.11
CA PRO A 49 -9.46 6.10 4.01
C PRO A 49 -9.71 5.28 2.75
N LEU A 50 -10.53 4.24 2.87
CA LEU A 50 -11.05 3.44 1.77
C LEU A 50 -12.48 3.85 1.41
N ASP A 51 -12.94 3.46 0.23
CA ASP A 51 -14.25 3.77 -0.34
C ASP A 51 -15.43 3.22 0.48
N ASP A 52 -15.19 2.22 1.34
CA ASP A 52 -16.19 1.61 2.23
C ASP A 52 -16.33 2.30 3.60
N ASP A 53 -15.84 3.54 3.71
CA ASP A 53 -15.77 4.33 4.95
C ASP A 53 -14.90 3.67 6.06
N THR A 54 -14.00 2.75 5.71
CA THR A 54 -12.98 2.23 6.63
C THR A 54 -11.63 2.89 6.39
N THR A 55 -10.68 2.61 7.28
CA THR A 55 -9.31 3.08 7.19
C THR A 55 -8.39 1.89 6.96
N LEU A 56 -7.46 2.01 6.00
CA LEU A 56 -6.49 0.96 5.67
C LEU A 56 -5.54 0.71 6.85
N ASP A 57 -5.47 -0.56 7.24
CA ASP A 57 -4.51 -1.11 8.21
C ASP A 57 -3.78 -2.29 7.54
N LEU A 58 -2.45 -2.21 7.42
CA LEU A 58 -1.64 -3.26 6.79
C LEU A 58 -1.16 -4.32 7.81
N GLY A 59 -1.58 -4.17 9.07
CA GLY A 59 -1.16 -5.02 10.18
C GLY A 59 0.29 -4.76 10.59
N SER A 60 0.76 -5.49 11.61
CA SER A 60 2.09 -5.32 12.17
C SER A 60 3.19 -6.19 11.54
N ASP A 61 2.83 -7.14 10.68
CA ASP A 61 3.78 -8.05 10.03
C ASP A 61 4.17 -7.55 8.63
N MET A 62 5.36 -6.93 8.54
CA MET A 62 5.95 -6.48 7.27
C MET A 62 6.25 -7.60 6.26
N GLY A 63 6.21 -8.86 6.70
CA GLY A 63 6.36 -10.06 5.90
C GLY A 63 5.04 -10.65 5.39
N SER A 64 3.90 -9.99 5.66
CA SER A 64 2.57 -10.49 5.31
C SER A 64 2.41 -10.72 3.80
N PRO A 65 1.58 -11.70 3.39
CA PRO A 65 1.25 -11.91 1.98
C PRO A 65 0.73 -10.65 1.27
N ALA A 66 -0.07 -9.82 1.95
CA ALA A 66 -0.54 -8.53 1.44
C ALA A 66 0.62 -7.59 1.08
N ILE A 67 1.53 -7.35 2.02
CA ILE A 67 2.67 -6.46 1.81
C ILE A 67 3.60 -6.98 0.72
N LYS A 68 3.82 -8.31 0.65
CA LYS A 68 4.58 -8.92 -0.45
C LYS A 68 3.95 -8.64 -1.81
N LYS A 69 2.61 -8.75 -1.92
CA LYS A 69 1.87 -8.45 -3.15
C LYS A 69 1.98 -6.97 -3.53
N ILE A 70 1.78 -6.04 -2.60
CA ILE A 70 1.93 -4.59 -2.82
C ILE A 70 3.35 -4.25 -3.29
N LYS A 71 4.39 -4.75 -2.60
CA LYS A 71 5.79 -4.53 -2.99
C LYS A 71 6.10 -5.08 -4.39
N ALA A 72 5.57 -6.26 -4.72
CA ALA A 72 5.75 -6.84 -6.05
C ALA A 72 5.07 -6.00 -7.13
N HIS A 73 3.86 -5.51 -6.87
CA HIS A 73 3.12 -4.62 -7.75
C HIS A 73 3.90 -3.35 -8.07
N ILE A 74 4.33 -2.60 -7.06
CA ILE A 74 5.06 -1.33 -7.24
C ILE A 74 6.41 -1.53 -7.93
N ARG A 75 7.10 -2.64 -7.68
CA ARG A 75 8.34 -2.98 -8.41
C ARG A 75 8.09 -3.23 -9.90
N ASN A 76 6.93 -3.77 -10.26
CA ASN A 76 6.55 -3.97 -11.66
C ASN A 76 6.08 -2.67 -12.29
N TYR A 77 5.25 -1.91 -11.58
CA TYR A 77 4.80 -0.57 -11.97
C TYR A 77 5.98 0.34 -12.34
N ARG A 78 7.00 0.42 -11.48
CA ARG A 78 8.23 1.20 -11.70
C ARG A 78 9.01 0.81 -12.98
N LYS A 79 8.86 -0.41 -13.49
CA LYS A 79 9.56 -0.85 -14.72
C LYS A 79 8.78 -0.50 -15.98
N LEU A 80 7.49 -0.23 -15.85
CA LEU A 80 6.59 0.05 -16.97
C LEU A 80 6.50 1.55 -17.29
N GLY A 81 6.78 2.41 -16.29
CA GLY A 81 7.05 3.84 -16.48
C GLY A 81 8.52 4.10 -16.77
#